data_AF-A0A0F9M5J9-F1
#
_entry.id   AF-A0A0F9M5J9-F1
#
_cell.length_a   1.000
_cell.length_b   1.000
_cell.length_c   1.000
_cell.angle_alpha   90.00
_cell.angle_beta   90.00
_cell.angle_gamma   90.00
#
_symmetry.space_group_name_H-M   'P 1'
#
loop_
_entity.id
_entity.type
_entity.pdbx_description
1 polymer ?
#
loop_
_entity_poly.entity_id
_entity_poly.type
_entity_poly.pdbx_seq_one_letter_code
_entity_poly.pdbx_strand_id
1 'polypeptide(L)' 'MKFRIHNGEYEDSLVIEGDTIKAVRDKANRETEKRGWKDCWSEEIKYGKN' A
#
# COMPACT_ATOMS: atom_id res chain seq x y z
N MET A 1 6.75 -9.38 -1.25
CA MET A 1 6.90 -7.96 -1.66
C MET A 1 6.24 -7.08 -0.63
N LYS A 2 6.74 -5.85 -0.43
CA LYS A 2 6.23 -4.92 0.59
C LYS A 2 6.07 -3.52 0.00
N PHE A 3 4.94 -2.89 0.26
CA PHE A 3 4.61 -1.57 -0.25
C PHE A 3 4.07 -0.70 0.88
N ARG A 4 4.36 0.60 0.84
CA ARG A 4 3.63 1.61 1.60
C ARG A 4 2.63 2.27 0.65
N ILE A 5 1.36 2.29 1.04
CA ILE A 5 0.31 3.04 0.35
C ILE A 5 0.06 4.31 1.13
N HIS A 6 0.09 5.43 0.42
CA HIS A 6 -0.13 6.77 0.93
C HIS A 6 -1.52 7.24 0.50
N ASN A 7 -2.22 7.86 1.43
CA ASN A 7 -3.40 8.64 1.12
C ASN A 7 -2.94 9.96 0.47
N GLY A 8 -3.52 10.33 -0.67
CA GLY A 8 -3.23 11.58 -1.37
C GLY A 8 -3.95 12.80 -0.78
N GLU A 9 -4.98 12.58 0.05
CA GLU A 9 -5.78 13.66 0.67
C GLU A 9 -5.30 14.02 2.08
N TYR A 10 -4.75 13.07 2.83
CA TYR A 10 -4.36 13.22 4.23
C TYR A 10 -2.99 12.61 4.49
N GLU A 11 -2.30 13.06 5.54
CA GLU A 11 -1.03 12.47 6.01
C GLU A 11 -1.28 11.13 6.73
N ASP A 12 -1.78 10.14 5.98
CA ASP A 12 -1.98 8.77 6.43
C ASP A 12 -1.35 7.79 5.43
N SER A 13 -0.78 6.72 5.96
CA SER A 13 -0.16 5.67 5.15
C SER A 13 -0.28 4.32 5.81
N LEU A 14 -0.38 3.27 5.00
CA LEU A 14 -0.44 1.90 5.49
C LEU A 14 0.54 1.00 4.73
N VAL A 15 1.14 0.06 5.44
CA VAL A 15 2.11 -0.87 4.88
C VAL A 15 1.43 -2.21 4.62
N ILE A 16 1.68 -2.76 3.43
CA ILE A 16 1.09 -4.03 2.99
C ILE A 16 2.16 -4.92 2.39
N GLU A 17 2.02 -6.20 2.67
CA GLU A 17 2.91 -7.24 2.18
C GLU A 17 2.14 -8.43 1.64
N GLY A 18 2.75 -9.11 0.68
CA GLY A 18 2.21 -10.31 0.07
C GLY A 18 3.23 -11.00 -0.82
N ASP A 19 3.01 -12.29 -1.05
CA ASP A 19 3.95 -13.14 -1.79
C ASP A 19 3.90 -12.89 -3.31
N THR A 20 2.76 -12.38 -3.80
CA THR A 20 2.55 -12.03 -5.20
C THR A 20 1.99 -10.62 -5.34
N ILE A 21 2.20 -10.00 -6.50
CA ILE A 21 1.62 -8.67 -6.79
C ILE A 21 0.08 -8.67 -6.71
N LYS A 22 -0.57 -9.79 -7.07
CA LYS A 22 -2.02 -9.95 -6.93
C LYS A 22 -2.44 -9.90 -5.46
N ALA A 23 -1.76 -10.64 -4.59
CA ALA A 23 -2.06 -10.63 -3.16
C ALA A 23 -1.85 -9.24 -2.52
N VAL A 24 -0.82 -8.50 -2.96
CA VAL A 24 -0.60 -7.11 -2.54
C VAL A 24 -1.77 -6.21 -2.99
N ARG A 25 -2.18 -6.31 -4.25
CA ARG A 25 -3.29 -5.51 -4.81
C ARG A 25 -4.62 -5.80 -4.12
N ASP A 26 -4.94 -7.07 -3.90
CA ASP A 26 -6.20 -7.47 -3.23
C ASP A 26 -6.24 -6.93 -1.78
N LYS A 27 -5.12 -6.99 -1.06
CA LYS A 27 -5.02 -6.38 0.28
C LYS A 27 -5.09 -4.86 0.23
N ALA A 28 -4.41 -4.21 -0.73
CA ALA A 28 -4.47 -2.76 -0.94
C ALA A 28 -5.90 -2.26 -1.08
N ASN A 29 -6.63 -2.80 -2.06
CA ASN A 29 -8.01 -2.39 -2.34
C ASN A 29 -8.91 -2.56 -1.12
N ARG A 30 -8.80 -3.71 -0.44
CA ARG A 30 -9.61 -3.97 0.76
C ARG A 30 -9.33 -2.97 1.88
N GLU A 31 -8.07 -2.64 2.11
CA GLU A 31 -7.67 -1.75 3.20
C GLU A 31 -7.94 -0.28 2.88
N THR A 32 -7.79 0.16 1.63
CA THR A 32 -8.11 1.52 1.19
C THR A 32 -9.62 1.75 1.12
N GLU A 33 -10.40 0.78 0.66
CA GLU A 33 -11.87 0.83 0.63
C GLU A 33 -12.46 0.98 2.03
N LYS A 34 -12.01 0.16 3.00
CA LYS A 34 -12.42 0.27 4.41
C LYS A 34 -12.14 1.64 5.03
N ARG A 35 -11.10 2.32 4.53
CA ARG A 35 -10.70 3.66 5.00
C ARG A 35 -11.33 4.78 4.18
N GLY A 36 -12.06 4.46 3.12
CA GLY A 36 -12.65 5.43 2.21
C GLY A 36 -11.62 6.25 1.41
N TRP A 37 -10.40 5.74 1.24
CA TRP A 37 -9.37 6.45 0.48
C TRP A 37 -9.67 6.38 -1.02
N LYS A 38 -9.49 7.50 -1.73
CA LYS A 38 -9.82 7.61 -3.16
C LYS A 38 -8.62 7.89 -4.04
N ASP A 39 -7.75 8.79 -3.62
CA ASP A 39 -6.56 9.18 -4.38
C ASP A 39 -5.30 8.61 -3.73
N CYS A 40 -5.00 7.35 -4.02
CA CYS A 40 -3.89 6.63 -3.37
C CYS A 40 -2.69 6.51 -4.32
N TRP A 41 -1.49 6.61 -3.77
CA TRP A 41 -0.27 6.20 -4.45
C TRP A 41 0.56 5.27 -3.56
N SER A 42 1.53 4.58 -4.13
CA SER A 42 2.31 3.59 -3.38
C SER A 42 3.79 3.62 -3.73
N GLU A 43 4.64 3.32 -2.75
CA GLU A 43 6.07 3.08 -2.92
C GLU A 43 6.43 1.65 -2.52
N GLU A 44 7.32 1.02 -3.29
CA GLU A 44 7.87 -0.29 -2.92
C GLU A 44 8.90 -0.11 -1.80
N ILE A 45 8.70 -0.81 -0.67
CA ILE A 45 9.68 -0.86 0.41
C ILE A 45 10.65 -1.99 0.07
N LYS A 46 11.81 -1.62 -0.46
CA LYS A 46 12.94 -2.54 -0.62
C LYS A 46 13.69 -2.63 0.70
N TYR A 47 13.85 -3.83 1.24
CA TYR A 47 14.88 -4.09 2.24
C TYR A 47 16.22 -3.99 1.51
N GLY A 48 17.00 -2.95 1.82
CA GLY A 48 17.96 -2.36 0.89
C GLY A 48 19.19 -3.21 0.54
N LYS A 49 20.11 -2.58 -0.18
CA LYS A 49 21.53 -2.75 0.09
C LYS A 49 22.11 -1.37 0.36
N ASN A 50 22.71 -1.19 1.53
CA ASN A 50 23.79 -0.22 1.75
C ASN A 50 24.86 -0.39 0.67
#